data_AF-A0A1Q8LLD4-F1
#
_entry.id   AF-A0A1Q8LLD4-F1
#
_cell.length_a   1.000
_cell.length_b   1.000
_cell.length_c   1.000
_cell.angle_alpha   90.00
_cell.angle_beta   90.00
_cell.angle_gamma   90.00
#
_symmetry.space_group_name_H-M   'P 1'
#
loop_
_entity.id
_entity.type
_entity.pdbx_description
1 polymer ?
#
loop_
_entity_poly.entity_id
_entity_poly.type
_entity_poly.pdbx_seq_one_letter_code
_entity_poly.pdbx_strand_id
1 'polypeptide(L)'
;MATGTLIAESLRLGTDLGELALRVSRIQRFEARSAIAAQARIWTLLTFEADDSMVTELSNQLSRVLDEPGWYVDMRTTDETLIIFPHLVFRYRRGDAEGRRAAENYGRQHGVPDAQLDWPA
;
A
#
# COMPACT_ATOMS: atom_id res chain seq x y z
N MET A 1 -15.43 -7.26 0.03
CA MET A 1 -14.72 -6.41 1.01
C MET A 1 -13.26 -6.43 0.64
N ALA A 2 -12.66 -5.25 0.50
CA ALA A 2 -11.24 -5.11 0.30
C ALA A 2 -10.53 -5.14 1.65
N THR A 3 -9.31 -5.66 1.67
CA THR A 3 -8.41 -5.60 2.82
C THR A 3 -7.07 -5.04 2.37
N GLY A 4 -6.49 -4.14 3.15
CA GLY A 4 -5.17 -3.60 2.85
C GLY A 4 -4.35 -3.31 4.10
N THR A 5 -3.09 -2.95 3.87
CA THR A 5 -2.16 -2.56 4.94
C THR A 5 -1.61 -1.17 4.63
N LEU A 6 -1.85 -0.21 5.52
CA LEU A 6 -1.26 1.12 5.46
C LEU A 6 -0.21 1.26 6.56
N ILE A 7 0.96 1.79 6.23
CA ILE A 7 1.95 2.21 7.22
C ILE A 7 1.71 3.68 7.50
N ALA A 8 1.44 4.07 8.75
CA ALA A 8 1.10 5.46 9.06
C ALA A 8 2.22 6.44 8.64
N GLU A 9 3.47 6.02 8.76
CA GLU A 9 4.66 6.79 8.39
C GLU A 9 4.87 6.90 6.87
N SER A 10 4.07 6.19 6.06
CA SER A 10 4.10 6.32 4.60
C SER A 10 3.24 7.47 4.07
N LEU A 11 2.49 8.16 4.93
CA LEU A 11 1.65 9.31 4.55
C LEU A 11 2.46 10.61 4.63
N ARG A 12 2.23 11.51 3.68
CA ARG A 12 2.81 12.87 3.72
C ARG A 12 2.31 13.63 4.94
N LEU A 13 3.17 14.45 5.54
CA LEU A 13 2.81 15.31 6.67
C LEU A 13 1.61 16.21 6.31
N GLY A 14 0.64 16.29 7.22
CA GLY A 14 -0.60 17.05 7.01
C GLY A 14 -1.70 16.30 6.26
N THR A 15 -1.49 15.04 5.88
CA THR A 15 -2.56 14.20 5.31
C THR A 15 -3.71 14.03 6.29
N ASP A 16 -4.94 14.22 5.81
CA ASP A 16 -6.19 13.87 6.48
C ASP A 16 -6.97 12.90 5.59
N LEU A 17 -7.39 11.77 6.17
CA LEU A 17 -8.17 10.72 5.52
C LEU A 17 -9.58 10.58 6.12
N GLY A 18 -10.07 11.61 6.83
CA GLY A 18 -11.34 11.57 7.55
C GLY A 18 -12.59 11.33 6.69
N GLU A 19 -12.51 11.57 5.38
CA GLU A 19 -13.61 11.27 4.44
C GLU A 19 -13.66 9.80 3.99
N LEU A 20 -12.64 9.01 4.31
CA LEU A 20 -12.57 7.59 3.95
C LEU A 20 -13.19 6.73 5.06
N ALA A 21 -14.22 5.96 4.68
CA ALA A 21 -14.82 4.96 5.55
C ALA A 21 -13.94 3.69 5.63
N LEU A 22 -12.89 3.75 6.43
CA LEU A 22 -12.00 2.61 6.70
C LEU A 22 -12.33 1.96 8.04
N ARG A 23 -12.51 0.62 8.04
CA ARG A 23 -12.57 -0.15 9.28
C ARG A 23 -11.17 -0.69 9.58
N VAL A 24 -10.50 -0.13 10.60
CA VAL A 24 -9.21 -0.66 11.07
C VAL A 24 -9.46 -1.92 11.90
N SER A 25 -9.01 -3.08 11.39
CA SER A 25 -9.15 -4.37 12.06
C SER A 25 -7.95 -4.74 12.92
N ARG A 26 -6.78 -4.16 12.65
CA ARG A 26 -5.55 -4.41 13.42
C ARG A 26 -4.61 -3.21 13.38
N ILE A 27 -3.95 -2.94 14.52
CA ILE A 27 -2.84 -1.99 14.63
C ILE A 27 -1.62 -2.73 15.17
N GLN A 28 -0.46 -2.57 14.52
CA GLN A 28 0.81 -3.16 14.94
C GLN A 28 1.93 -2.13 14.90
N ARG A 29 2.91 -2.24 15.80
CA ARG A 29 4.12 -1.43 15.78
C ARG A 29 5.35 -2.32 15.86
N PHE A 30 6.31 -2.13 14.96
CA PHE A 30 7.55 -2.90 14.97
C PHE A 30 8.71 -2.12 14.35
N GLU A 31 9.92 -2.60 14.63
CA GLU A 31 11.14 -2.09 13.99
C GLU A 31 11.32 -2.72 12.61
N ALA A 32 11.28 -1.87 11.58
CA ALA A 32 11.40 -2.27 10.19
C ALA A 32 12.85 -2.64 9.87
N ARG A 33 13.08 -3.94 9.62
CA ARG A 33 14.42 -4.46 9.30
C ARG A 33 14.87 -4.14 7.88
N SER A 34 13.91 -3.91 6.99
CA SER A 34 14.13 -3.62 5.57
C SER A 34 13.93 -2.14 5.24
N ALA A 35 13.83 -1.25 6.22
CA ALA A 35 13.66 0.18 5.96
C ALA A 35 14.89 0.77 5.26
N ILE A 36 14.64 1.61 4.25
CA ILE A 36 15.69 2.45 3.66
C ILE A 36 15.89 3.73 4.47
N ALA A 37 16.96 4.49 4.19
CA ALA A 37 17.28 5.72 4.93
C ALA A 37 16.15 6.77 4.90
N ALA A 38 15.32 6.78 3.86
CA ALA A 38 14.18 7.69 3.74
C ALA A 38 12.92 7.22 4.49
N GLN A 39 12.92 6.02 5.06
CA GLN A 39 11.79 5.46 5.80
C GLN A 39 12.08 5.52 7.31
N ALA A 40 11.03 5.73 8.11
CA ALA A 40 11.14 5.62 9.56
C ALA A 40 11.59 4.19 9.97
N ARG A 41 12.37 4.06 11.04
CA ARG A 41 12.80 2.74 11.55
C ARG A 41 11.70 1.98 12.28
N ILE A 42 10.70 2.68 12.81
CA ILE A 42 9.55 2.08 13.49
C ILE A 42 8.33 2.36 12.62
N TRP A 43 7.60 1.31 12.27
CA TRP A 43 6.38 1.42 11.48
C TRP A 43 5.15 1.11 12.31
N THR A 44 4.08 1.85 12.06
CA THR A 44 2.74 1.63 12.57
C THR A 44 1.87 1.10 11.44
N LEU A 45 1.62 -0.22 11.43
CA LEU A 45 0.78 -0.86 10.41
C LEU A 45 -0.67 -0.84 10.85
N LEU A 46 -1.51 -0.36 9.93
CA LEU A 46 -2.96 -0.36 10.01
C LEU A 46 -3.48 -1.36 9.00
N THR A 47 -3.92 -2.53 9.46
CA THR A 47 -4.72 -3.42 8.62
C THR A 47 -6.14 -2.89 8.60
N PHE A 48 -6.66 -2.60 7.41
CA PHE A 48 -7.98 -2.02 7.23
C PHE A 48 -8.82 -2.83 6.26
N GLU A 49 -10.14 -2.67 6.40
CA GLU A 49 -11.15 -3.17 5.49
C GLU A 49 -11.92 -1.99 4.89
N ALA A 50 -12.33 -2.13 3.62
CA ALA A 50 -13.16 -1.17 2.91
C ALA A 50 -14.19 -1.91 2.03
N ASP A 51 -15.29 -1.25 1.70
CA ASP A 51 -16.26 -1.79 0.74
C ASP A 51 -15.65 -1.90 -0.66
N ASP A 52 -15.99 -2.95 -1.41
CA ASP A 52 -15.44 -3.17 -2.76
C ASP A 52 -15.81 -2.01 -3.71
N SER A 53 -16.96 -1.38 -3.51
CA SER A 53 -17.40 -0.22 -4.29
C SER A 53 -16.50 1.00 -4.10
N MET A 54 -15.78 1.09 -2.98
CA MET A 54 -14.88 2.19 -2.65
C MET A 54 -13.44 1.97 -3.12
N VAL A 55 -13.08 0.77 -3.58
CA VAL A 55 -11.70 0.38 -3.91
C VAL A 55 -11.03 1.32 -4.91
N THR A 56 -11.76 1.74 -5.95
CA THR A 56 -11.21 2.63 -6.97
C THR A 56 -10.95 4.02 -6.40
N GLU A 57 -11.90 4.58 -5.64
CA GLU A 57 -11.72 5.91 -5.05
C GLU A 57 -10.62 5.89 -3.99
N LEU A 58 -10.65 4.89 -3.10
CA LEU A 58 -9.67 4.72 -2.05
C LEU A 58 -8.24 4.57 -2.60
N SER A 59 -8.03 3.74 -3.62
CA SER A 59 -6.71 3.57 -4.22
C SER A 59 -6.19 4.85 -4.88
N ASN A 60 -7.07 5.64 -5.50
CA ASN A 60 -6.73 6.95 -6.06
C ASN A 60 -6.42 8.00 -5.00
N GLN A 61 -7.15 8.03 -3.88
CA GLN A 61 -6.84 8.94 -2.79
C GLN A 61 -5.53 8.57 -2.11
N LEU A 62 -5.31 7.29 -1.84
CA LEU A 62 -4.06 6.79 -1.25
C LEU A 62 -2.85 7.13 -2.14
N SER A 63 -2.92 6.90 -3.46
CA SER A 63 -1.81 7.27 -4.36
C SER A 63 -1.49 8.76 -4.34
N ARG A 64 -2.45 9.62 -3.99
CA ARG A 64 -2.22 11.06 -3.85
C ARG A 64 -1.60 11.45 -2.52
N VAL A 65 -1.69 10.65 -1.46
CA VAL A 65 -1.25 11.06 -0.12
C VAL A 65 0.00 10.33 0.37
N LEU A 66 0.37 9.23 -0.28
CA LEU A 66 1.61 8.53 0.02
C LEU A 66 2.83 9.41 -0.26
N ASP A 67 3.83 9.30 0.60
CA ASP A 67 5.10 9.99 0.47
C ASP A 67 6.08 9.19 -0.40
N GLU A 68 7.19 9.80 -0.80
CA GLU A 68 8.26 9.18 -1.57
C GLU A 68 9.60 9.26 -0.81
N PRO A 69 10.56 8.37 -1.11
CA PRO A 69 10.49 7.17 -1.95
C PRO A 69 10.17 5.89 -1.16
N GLY A 70 9.93 4.79 -1.87
CA GLY A 70 9.90 3.44 -1.29
C GLY A 70 8.62 3.05 -0.55
N TRP A 71 7.59 3.89 -0.57
CA TRP A 71 6.30 3.59 0.05
C TRP A 71 5.28 3.04 -0.94
N TYR A 72 4.42 2.16 -0.44
CA TYR A 72 3.27 1.66 -1.16
C TYR A 72 2.20 1.17 -0.17
N VAL A 73 0.99 0.94 -0.65
CA VAL A 73 -0.06 0.17 0.03
C VAL A 73 -0.39 -1.05 -0.81
N ASP A 74 -0.39 -2.22 -0.17
CA ASP A 74 -1.04 -3.40 -0.75
C ASP A 74 -2.51 -3.43 -0.32
N MET A 75 -3.40 -3.57 -1.29
CA MET A 75 -4.82 -3.77 -1.07
C MET A 75 -5.33 -4.89 -1.98
N ARG A 76 -6.29 -5.66 -1.51
CA ARG A 76 -6.81 -6.83 -2.22
C ARG A 76 -8.31 -6.92 -2.07
N THR A 77 -8.96 -7.34 -3.14
CA THR A 77 -10.34 -7.85 -3.13
C THR A 77 -10.28 -9.37 -3.29
N THR A 78 -11.45 -10.00 -3.44
CA THR A 78 -11.53 -11.43 -3.79
C THR A 78 -10.81 -11.74 -5.11
N ASP A 79 -10.90 -10.86 -6.10
CA ASP A 79 -10.50 -11.15 -7.48
C ASP A 79 -9.25 -10.40 -7.93
N GLU A 80 -8.85 -9.35 -7.21
CA GLU A 80 -7.79 -8.44 -7.64
C GLU A 80 -6.80 -8.10 -6.52
N THR A 81 -5.59 -7.76 -6.95
CA THR A 81 -4.56 -7.12 -6.15
C THR A 81 -4.32 -5.72 -6.69
N LEU A 82 -4.24 -4.76 -5.77
CA LEU A 82 -3.93 -3.37 -6.02
C LEU A 82 -2.66 -3.02 -5.26
N ILE A 83 -1.64 -2.56 -5.99
CA ILE A 83 -0.42 -2.01 -5.42
C ILE A 83 -0.41 -0.53 -5.71
N ILE A 84 -0.49 0.25 -4.64
CA ILE A 84 -0.71 1.70 -4.69
C ILE A 84 0.61 2.35 -4.32
N PHE A 85 1.28 2.92 -5.31
CA PHE A 85 2.44 3.77 -5.11
C PHE A 85 1.99 5.24 -5.08
N PRO A 86 2.86 6.17 -4.64
CA PRO A 86 2.69 7.58 -4.95
C PRO A 86 2.41 7.78 -6.44
N HIS A 87 1.32 8.49 -6.75
CA HIS A 87 0.88 8.88 -8.09
C HIS A 87 0.52 7.75 -9.09
N LEU A 88 0.67 6.48 -8.73
CA LEU A 88 0.40 5.36 -9.64
C LEU A 88 -0.21 4.15 -8.92
N VAL A 89 -1.25 3.58 -9.50
CA VAL A 89 -1.91 2.36 -9.01
C VAL A 89 -1.76 1.25 -10.04
N PHE A 90 -1.17 0.13 -9.64
CA PHE A 90 -1.24 -1.11 -10.39
C PHE A 90 -2.42 -1.92 -9.90
N ARG A 91 -3.30 -2.34 -10.81
CA ARG A 91 -4.43 -3.22 -10.53
C ARG A 91 -4.38 -4.40 -11.48
N TYR A 92 -4.38 -5.60 -10.92
CA TYR A 92 -4.30 -6.85 -11.70
C TYR A 92 -5.08 -7.96 -11.01
N ARG A 93 -5.50 -8.97 -11.79
CA ARG A 93 -6.22 -10.13 -11.25
C ARG A 93 -5.30 -10.95 -10.36
N ARG A 94 -5.84 -11.61 -9.33
CA ARG A 94 -5.07 -12.57 -8.54
C ARG A 94 -4.52 -13.68 -9.45
N GLY A 95 -3.26 -14.05 -9.24
CA GLY A 95 -2.55 -14.98 -10.12
C GLY A 95 -2.05 -14.39 -11.46
N ASP A 96 -2.31 -13.13 -11.78
CA ASP A 96 -1.72 -12.46 -12.95
C ASP A 96 -0.23 -12.14 -12.70
N ALA A 97 0.64 -13.00 -13.22
CA ALA A 97 2.08 -12.87 -13.09
C ALA A 97 2.64 -11.67 -13.86
N GLU A 98 2.03 -11.25 -14.96
CA GLU A 98 2.49 -10.11 -15.73
C GLU A 98 2.18 -8.80 -15.03
N GLY A 99 0.94 -8.63 -14.57
CA GLY A 99 0.52 -7.49 -13.77
C GLY A 99 1.35 -7.34 -12.49
N ARG A 100 1.59 -8.45 -11.78
CA ARG A 100 2.47 -8.49 -10.60
C ARG A 100 3.88 -8.02 -10.94
N ARG A 101 4.50 -8.61 -11.98
CA ARG A 101 5.88 -8.28 -12.38
C ARG A 101 6.03 -6.80 -12.76
N ALA A 102 5.01 -6.21 -13.38
CA ALA A 102 5.01 -4.78 -13.70
C ALA A 102 5.06 -3.91 -12.43
N ALA A 103 4.22 -4.23 -11.43
CA ALA A 103 4.20 -3.54 -10.15
C ALA A 103 5.52 -3.70 -9.37
N GLU A 104 6.08 -4.91 -9.33
CA GLU A 104 7.38 -5.16 -8.68
C GLU A 104 8.51 -4.36 -9.34
N ASN A 105 8.57 -4.33 -10.67
CA ASN A 105 9.58 -3.56 -11.39
C ASN A 105 9.48 -2.07 -11.09
N TYR A 106 8.26 -1.53 -11.04
CA TYR A 106 8.04 -0.14 -10.66
C TYR A 106 8.50 0.13 -9.21
N GLY A 107 8.13 -0.74 -8.26
CA GLY A 107 8.54 -0.62 -6.86
C GLY A 107 10.06 -0.57 -6.71
N ARG A 108 10.80 -1.48 -7.37
CA ARG A 108 12.27 -1.49 -7.39
C ARG A 108 12.84 -0.17 -7.92
N GLN A 109 12.29 0.34 -9.02
CA GLN A 109 12.72 1.61 -9.62
C GLN A 109 12.48 2.81 -8.71
N HIS A 110 11.48 2.74 -7.82
CA HIS A 110 11.11 3.82 -6.89
C HIS A 110 11.59 3.58 -5.46
N GLY A 111 12.59 2.70 -5.30
CA GLY A 111 13.32 2.53 -4.04
C GLY A 111 12.69 1.57 -3.04
N VAL A 112 11.65 0.81 -3.42
CA VAL A 112 11.12 -0.27 -2.58
C VAL A 112 12.11 -1.44 -2.58
N PRO A 113 12.63 -1.86 -1.41
CA PRO A 113 13.51 -3.02 -1.31
C PRO A 113 12.82 -4.32 -1.72
N ASP A 114 13.56 -5.24 -2.36
CA ASP A 114 13.02 -6.54 -2.80
C ASP A 114 12.37 -7.33 -1.66
N ALA A 115 12.91 -7.24 -0.45
CA ALA A 115 12.37 -7.90 0.73
C ALA A 115 10.98 -7.40 1.15
N GLN A 116 10.54 -6.23 0.66
CA GLN A 116 9.20 -5.67 0.87
C GLN A 116 8.24 -6.00 -0.29
N LEU A 117 8.74 -6.50 -1.43
CA LEU A 117 7.89 -6.88 -2.58
C LEU A 117 7.33 -8.30 -2.40
N ASP A 118 6.83 -8.61 -1.20
CA ASP A 118 6.45 -9.94 -0.72
C ASP A 118 4.92 -10.17 -0.69
N TRP A 119 4.20 -9.54 -1.61
CA TRP A 119 2.73 -9.55 -1.61
C TRP A 119 2.16 -10.96 -1.84
N PRO A 120 1.04 -11.34 -1.18
CA PRO A 120 0.40 -12.63 -1.41
C PRO A 120 -0.04 -12.82 -2.87
N ALA A 121 0.08 -14.06 -3.39
CA ALA A 121 -0.35 -14.44 -4.74
C ALA A 121 -1.88 -14.44 -4.89
#